data_AF-A0A8T4YPX5-F1
#
_entry.id   AF-A0A8T4YPX5-F1
#
_cell.length_a   1.000
_cell.length_b   1.000
_cell.length_c   1.000
_cell.angle_alpha   90.00
_cell.angle_beta   90.00
_cell.angle_gamma   90.00
#
_symmetry.space_group_name_H-M   'P 1'
#
loop_
_entity.id
_entity.type
_entity.pdbx_description
1 polymer ?
#
loop_
_entity_poly.entity_id
_entity_poly.type
_entity_poly.pdbx_seq_one_letter_code
_entity_poly.pdbx_strand_id
1 'polypeptide(L)'
;MKVLLIIGDGMADRPLKELGWKTPLEAARKPSMNHMASVGICGIIDPIAPGIPPGSDTAILALLGYDAFEVYSGRGAFEALGSGIAVMEGDVCFRCNFATVDENLVILDRRAGRIAD
;
A
#
# COMPACT_ATOMS: atom_id res chain seq x y z
N MET A 1 2.56 -28.31 4.42
CA MET A 1 3.58 -27.27 4.74
C MET A 1 2.82 -25.98 5.05
N LYS A 2 3.32 -25.13 5.96
CA LYS A 2 2.72 -23.81 6.26
C LYS A 2 3.63 -22.72 5.68
N VAL A 3 3.05 -21.61 5.23
CA VAL A 3 3.77 -20.48 4.62
C VAL A 3 3.43 -19.20 5.40
N LEU A 4 4.42 -18.35 5.62
CA LEU A 4 4.27 -17.01 6.19
C LEU A 4 4.82 -15.99 5.18
N LEU A 5 3.95 -15.09 4.70
CA LEU A 5 4.32 -13.96 3.85
C LEU A 5 4.31 -12.69 4.70
N ILE A 6 5.44 -11.97 4.76
CA ILE A 6 5.58 -10.71 5.49
C ILE A 6 5.85 -9.60 4.46
N ILE A 7 4.99 -8.59 4.44
CA ILE A 7 5.08 -7.45 3.52
C ILE A 7 5.46 -6.20 4.31
N GLY A 8 6.57 -5.57 3.92
CA GLY A 8 6.96 -4.26 4.42
C GLY A 8 6.35 -3.14 3.58
N ASP A 9 5.23 -2.57 4.02
CA ASP A 9 4.58 -1.47 3.29
C ASP A 9 5.51 -0.25 3.17
N GLY A 10 5.72 0.21 1.94
CA GLY A 10 6.64 1.32 1.63
C GLY A 10 8.10 1.08 2.05
N MET A 11 8.54 -0.18 2.26
CA MET A 11 9.87 -0.47 2.81
C MET A 11 11.02 -0.16 1.85
N ALA A 12 10.78 -0.23 0.54
CA ALA A 12 11.77 0.10 -0.47
C ALA A 12 11.92 1.63 -0.59
N ASP A 13 13.17 2.10 -0.71
CA ASP A 13 13.47 3.52 -0.81
C ASP A 13 14.74 3.76 -1.65
N ARG A 14 15.08 5.02 -1.87
CA ARG A 14 16.28 5.48 -2.52
C ARG A 14 17.35 5.86 -1.49
N PRO A 15 18.63 5.86 -1.87
CA PRO A 15 19.71 6.37 -1.02
C PRO A 15 19.49 7.83 -0.60
N LEU A 16 19.68 8.12 0.69
CA LEU A 16 19.53 9.45 1.27
C LEU A 16 20.89 10.01 1.69
N LYS A 17 21.16 11.29 1.36
CA LYS A 17 22.43 11.97 1.67
C LYS A 17 22.70 12.02 3.17
N GLU A 18 21.67 12.30 3.98
CA GLU A 18 21.74 12.35 5.45
C GLU A 18 22.04 11.00 6.12
N LEU A 19 21.81 9.89 5.40
CA LEU A 19 22.17 8.54 5.83
C LEU A 19 23.52 8.06 5.27
N GLY A 20 24.33 8.97 4.72
CA GLY A 20 25.59 8.64 4.07
C GLY A 20 25.40 7.87 2.76
N TRP A 21 24.39 8.24 1.97
CA TRP A 21 24.00 7.58 0.72
C TRP A 21 23.56 6.12 0.90
N LYS A 22 22.87 5.83 2.01
CA LYS A 22 22.18 4.56 2.27
C LYS A 22 20.67 4.76 2.20
N THR A 23 19.93 3.71 1.89
CA THR A 23 18.48 3.64 2.11
C THR A 23 18.17 3.55 3.61
N PRO A 24 16.94 3.90 4.06
CA PRO A 24 16.53 3.67 5.45
C PRO A 24 16.66 2.20 5.88
N LEU A 25 16.34 1.26 4.98
CA LEU A 25 16.47 -0.17 5.27
C LEU A 25 17.93 -0.57 5.49
N GLU A 26 18.87 -0.05 4.71
CA GLU A 26 20.31 -0.29 4.90
C GLU A 26 20.84 0.33 6.20
N ALA A 27 20.41 1.54 6.55
CA ALA A 27 20.85 2.25 7.75
C ALA A 27 20.29 1.63 9.05
N ALA A 28 19.12 1.00 8.98
CA ALA A 28 18.46 0.41 10.14
C ALA A 28 19.21 -0.79 10.75
N ARG A 29 19.23 -0.87 12.09
CA ARG A 29 19.69 -2.06 12.83
C ARG A 29 18.62 -3.15 12.76
N LYS A 30 18.85 -4.17 11.93
CA LYS A 30 17.87 -5.24 11.62
C LYS A 30 18.45 -6.66 11.73
N PRO A 31 18.87 -7.11 12.94
CA PRO A 31 19.57 -8.38 13.12
C PRO A 31 18.78 -9.60 12.60
N SER A 32 17.47 -9.66 12.86
CA SER A 32 16.63 -10.79 12.44
C SER A 32 16.50 -10.87 10.92
N MET A 33 16.26 -9.74 10.24
CA MET A 33 16.15 -9.70 8.79
C MET A 33 17.48 -10.02 8.10
N ASN A 34 18.58 -9.48 8.62
CA ASN A 34 19.93 -9.81 8.14
C ASN A 34 20.26 -11.30 8.33
N HIS A 35 19.85 -11.89 9.46
CA HIS A 35 20.03 -13.32 9.69
C HIS A 35 19.23 -14.15 8.69
N MET A 36 17.94 -13.85 8.49
CA MET A 36 17.10 -14.52 7.49
C MET A 36 17.70 -14.42 6.08
N ALA A 37 18.21 -13.26 5.68
CA ALA A 37 18.89 -13.08 4.41
C ALA A 37 20.18 -13.91 4.30
N SER A 38 20.93 -14.08 5.39
CA SER A 38 22.20 -14.84 5.39
C SER A 38 22.03 -16.36 5.29
N VAL A 39 20.88 -16.89 5.69
CA VAL A 39 20.58 -18.34 5.68
C VAL A 39 19.52 -18.72 4.64
N GLY A 40 18.99 -17.74 3.91
CA GLY A 40 17.91 -17.90 2.94
C GLY A 40 18.34 -17.55 1.51
N ILE A 41 17.35 -17.17 0.71
CA ILE A 41 17.54 -16.67 -0.65
C ILE A 41 17.02 -15.24 -0.77
N CYS A 42 17.77 -14.39 -1.44
CA CYS A 42 17.41 -12.99 -1.70
C CYS A 42 17.13 -12.78 -3.18
N GLY A 43 16.27 -11.81 -3.49
CA GLY A 43 15.94 -11.42 -4.85
C GLY A 43 15.34 -10.01 -4.89
N ILE A 44 15.04 -9.56 -6.10
CA ILE A 44 14.34 -8.31 -6.39
C ILE A 44 13.01 -8.67 -7.06
N ILE A 45 11.97 -7.90 -6.78
CA ILE A 45 10.65 -8.07 -7.38
C ILE A 45 10.13 -6.71 -7.85
N ASP A 46 9.65 -6.68 -9.08
CA ASP A 46 8.74 -5.63 -9.57
C ASP A 46 7.31 -6.16 -9.38
N PRO A 47 6.50 -5.63 -8.45
CA PRO A 47 5.18 -6.20 -8.18
C PRO A 47 4.26 -6.23 -9.39
N ILE A 48 4.43 -5.30 -10.34
CA ILE A 48 3.61 -5.22 -11.55
C ILE A 48 4.49 -5.42 -12.78
N ALA A 49 5.38 -4.47 -13.06
CA ALA A 49 6.37 -4.56 -14.12
C ALA A 49 7.49 -3.53 -13.89
N PRO A 50 8.65 -3.68 -14.54
CA PRO A 50 9.74 -2.71 -14.46
C PRO A 50 9.27 -1.28 -14.77
N GLY A 51 9.46 -0.37 -13.83
CA GLY A 51 9.12 1.05 -13.97
C GLY A 51 7.63 1.38 -13.80
N ILE A 52 6.77 0.43 -13.42
CA ILE A 52 5.35 0.68 -13.10
C ILE A 52 5.17 0.75 -11.58
N PRO A 53 4.90 1.95 -11.01
CA PRO A 53 4.63 2.09 -9.57
C PRO A 53 3.27 1.46 -9.21
N PRO A 54 3.22 0.48 -8.30
CA PRO A 54 1.95 -0.09 -7.86
C PRO A 54 1.25 0.78 -6.81
N GLY A 55 -0.08 0.73 -6.79
CA GLY A 55 -0.86 1.08 -5.60
C GLY A 55 -0.84 -0.08 -4.59
N SER A 56 -1.14 0.19 -3.31
CA SER A 56 -1.14 -0.85 -2.28
C SER A 56 -2.11 -2.01 -2.59
N ASP A 57 -3.26 -1.69 -3.20
CA ASP A 57 -4.27 -2.65 -3.66
C ASP A 57 -3.72 -3.59 -4.75
N THR A 58 -3.24 -3.02 -5.83
CA THR A 58 -2.67 -3.74 -6.98
C THR A 58 -1.40 -4.51 -6.61
N ALA A 59 -0.55 -3.98 -5.73
CA ALA A 59 0.62 -4.68 -5.21
C ALA A 59 0.24 -5.95 -4.45
N ILE A 60 -0.75 -5.88 -3.57
CA ILE A 60 -1.20 -7.04 -2.78
C ILE A 60 -1.80 -8.11 -3.69
N LEU A 61 -2.62 -7.72 -4.67
CA LEU A 61 -3.17 -8.65 -5.66
C LEU A 61 -2.06 -9.42 -6.38
N ALA A 62 -1.04 -8.71 -6.87
CA ALA A 62 0.08 -9.33 -7.57
C ALA A 62 0.91 -10.24 -6.65
N LEU A 63 1.18 -9.83 -5.41
CA LEU A 63 1.90 -10.64 -4.42
C LEU A 63 1.15 -11.93 -4.03
N LEU A 64 -0.18 -11.91 -4.10
CA LEU A 64 -1.04 -13.07 -3.90
C LEU A 64 -1.20 -13.95 -5.15
N GLY A 65 -0.58 -13.55 -6.28
CA GLY A 65 -0.53 -14.32 -7.52
C GLY A 65 -1.61 -13.99 -8.55
N TYR A 66 -2.35 -12.90 -8.39
CA TYR A 66 -3.33 -12.44 -9.39
C TYR A 66 -2.69 -11.50 -10.41
N ASP A 67 -3.17 -11.53 -11.65
CA ASP A 67 -2.87 -10.47 -12.61
C ASP A 67 -3.71 -9.22 -12.26
N ALA A 68 -3.04 -8.21 -11.70
CA ALA A 68 -3.69 -6.96 -11.31
C ALA A 68 -4.27 -6.19 -12.50
N PHE A 69 -3.81 -6.40 -13.74
CA PHE A 69 -4.40 -5.76 -14.92
C PHE A 69 -5.74 -6.39 -15.30
N GLU A 70 -5.95 -7.67 -14.99
CA GLU A 70 -7.18 -8.38 -15.31
C GLU A 70 -8.23 -8.25 -14.20
N VAL A 71 -7.82 -8.36 -12.93
CA VAL A 71 -8.78 -8.53 -11.82
C VAL A 71 -9.11 -7.23 -11.06
N TYR A 72 -8.32 -6.18 -11.25
CA TYR A 72 -8.49 -4.96 -10.45
C TYR A 72 -9.71 -4.14 -10.91
N SER A 73 -10.74 -4.11 -10.07
CA SER A 73 -11.99 -3.39 -10.30
C SER A 73 -12.05 -1.99 -9.66
N GLY A 74 -10.94 -1.53 -9.06
CA GLY A 74 -10.83 -0.22 -8.43
C GLY A 74 -10.82 -0.25 -6.90
N ARG A 75 -10.27 0.82 -6.30
CA ARG A 75 -10.00 0.90 -4.85
C ARG A 75 -11.25 0.96 -3.97
N GLY A 76 -12.35 1.50 -4.50
CA GLY A 76 -13.58 1.72 -3.72
C GLY A 76 -14.13 0.42 -3.12
N ALA A 77 -14.10 -0.67 -3.89
CA ALA A 77 -14.60 -1.97 -3.43
C ALA A 77 -13.76 -2.52 -2.26
N PHE A 78 -12.42 -2.41 -2.34
CA PHE A 78 -11.53 -2.83 -1.27
C PHE A 78 -11.73 -2.03 0.03
N GLU A 79 -11.91 -0.71 -0.06
CA GLU A 79 -12.16 0.15 1.11
C GLU A 79 -13.52 -0.13 1.75
N ALA A 80 -14.55 -0.41 0.94
CA ALA A 80 -15.88 -0.79 1.42
C ALA A 80 -15.83 -2.14 2.17
N LEU A 81 -15.23 -3.17 1.56
CA LEU A 81 -15.02 -4.47 2.19
C LEU A 81 -14.18 -4.37 3.47
N GLY A 82 -13.11 -3.57 3.44
CA GLY A 82 -12.26 -3.30 4.61
C GLY A 82 -13.00 -2.62 5.76
N SER A 83 -14.08 -1.90 5.46
CA SER A 83 -14.97 -1.24 6.42
C SER A 83 -16.16 -2.12 6.83
N GLY A 84 -16.21 -3.38 6.40
CA GLY A 84 -17.29 -4.33 6.70
C GLY A 84 -18.58 -4.13 5.90
N ILE A 85 -18.55 -3.33 4.83
CA ILE A 85 -19.68 -3.14 3.94
C ILE A 85 -19.70 -4.31 2.94
N ALA A 86 -20.84 -4.97 2.81
CA ALA A 86 -21.02 -5.99 1.78
C ALA A 86 -21.04 -5.35 0.38
N VAL A 87 -20.29 -5.92 -0.55
CA VAL A 87 -20.20 -5.47 -1.94
C VAL A 87 -20.69 -6.60 -2.84
N MET A 88 -21.62 -6.29 -3.75
CA MET A 88 -22.18 -7.22 -4.73
C MET A 88 -21.64 -6.94 -6.13
N GLU A 89 -21.81 -7.91 -7.03
CA GLU A 89 -21.49 -7.72 -8.44
C GLU A 89 -22.34 -6.59 -9.04
N GLY A 90 -21.67 -5.67 -9.75
CA GLY A 90 -22.31 -4.49 -10.34
C GLY A 90 -22.37 -3.26 -9.43
N ASP A 91 -22.03 -3.38 -8.15
CA ASP A 91 -21.96 -2.22 -7.25
C ASP A 91 -20.83 -1.26 -7.67
N VAL A 92 -21.10 0.05 -7.55
CA VAL A 92 -20.10 1.10 -7.76
C VAL A 92 -19.73 1.71 -6.42
N CYS A 93 -18.53 1.42 -5.94
CA CYS A 93 -18.05 1.88 -4.65
C CYS A 93 -17.13 3.10 -4.78
N PHE A 94 -17.32 4.09 -3.91
CA PHE A 94 -16.48 5.29 -3.85
C PHE A 94 -15.78 5.39 -2.50
N ARG A 95 -14.50 5.76 -2.55
CA ARG A 95 -13.79 6.20 -1.35
C ARG A 95 -14.11 7.67 -1.13
N CYS A 96 -14.73 7.97 0.01
CA CYS A 96 -15.14 9.32 0.37
C CYS A 96 -14.34 9.85 1.57
N ASN A 97 -14.29 11.17 1.68
CA ASN A 97 -13.80 11.88 2.86
C ASN A 97 -14.90 12.81 3.37
N PHE A 98 -15.01 12.97 4.69
CA PHE A 98 -15.67 14.15 5.24
C PHE A 98 -14.81 15.40 4.97
N ALA A 99 -15.46 16.51 4.65
CA ALA A 99 -14.84 17.78 4.33
C ALA A 99 -15.59 18.95 5.01
N THR A 100 -14.87 20.02 5.29
CA THR A 100 -15.45 21.29 5.75
C THR A 100 -15.63 22.20 4.54
N VAL A 101 -16.83 22.80 4.43
CA VAL A 101 -17.17 23.75 3.37
C VAL A 101 -17.65 25.08 3.94
N ASP A 102 -17.55 26.16 3.17
CA ASP A 102 -18.18 27.44 3.49
C ASP A 102 -19.66 27.49 3.06
N GLU A 103 -20.31 28.64 3.25
CA GLU A 103 -21.73 28.85 2.88
C GLU A 103 -22.00 28.71 1.36
N ASN A 104 -20.96 28.82 0.53
CA ASN A 104 -21.04 28.66 -0.93
C ASN A 104 -20.60 27.26 -1.40
N LEU A 105 -20.45 26.29 -0.47
CA LEU A 105 -19.97 24.93 -0.72
C LEU A 105 -18.53 24.84 -1.24
N VAL A 106 -17.71 25.88 -1.03
CA VAL A 106 -16.27 25.82 -1.34
C VAL A 106 -15.59 24.97 -0.27
N ILE A 107 -14.81 23.97 -0.71
CA ILE A 107 -14.04 23.11 0.20
C ILE A 107 -12.94 23.93 0.87
N LEU A 108 -13.09 24.14 2.19
CA LEU A 108 -12.09 24.77 3.04
C LEU A 108 -11.06 23.76 3.56
N ASP A 109 -11.52 22.54 3.89
CA ASP A 109 -10.66 21.43 4.30
C ASP A 109 -11.21 20.09 3.80
N ARG A 110 -10.43 19.37 2.99
CA ARG A 110 -10.75 18.05 2.41
C ARG A 110 -10.78 16.88 3.40
N ARG A 111 -10.55 17.12 4.70
CA ARG A 111 -10.56 16.10 5.76
C ARG A 111 -11.33 16.54 7.01
N ALA A 112 -12.01 17.68 6.98
CA ALA A 112 -12.74 18.22 8.12
C ALA A 112 -11.94 18.26 9.43
N GLY A 113 -10.67 18.71 9.37
CA GLY A 113 -9.78 18.74 10.53
C GLY A 113 -9.31 17.38 11.01
N ARG A 114 -9.58 16.28 10.27
CA ARG A 114 -9.45 14.89 10.75
C ARG A 114 -10.15 14.73 12.10
N ILE A 115 -11.47 14.95 12.12
CA ILE A 115 -12.32 14.74 13.30
C ILE A 115 -11.87 13.46 14.00
N ALA A 116 -11.36 13.61 15.22
CA ALA A 116 -11.01 12.49 16.06
C ALA A 116 -12.29 12.01 16.76
N ASP A 117 -12.43 10.70 16.90
CA ASP A 117 -13.48 10.07 17.72
C ASP A 117 -13.34 10.48 19.19
#